data_AF-A0A1A8LJ49-F1
#
_entry.id   AF-A0A1A8LJ49-F1
#
_cell.length_a   1.000
_cell.length_b   1.000
_cell.length_c   1.000
_cell.angle_alpha   90.00
_cell.angle_beta   90.00
_cell.angle_gamma   90.00
#
_symmetry.space_group_name_H-M   'P 1'
#
loop_
_entity.id
_entity.type
_entity.pdbx_description
1 polymer ?
#
loop_
_entity_poly.entity_id
_entity_poly.type
_entity_poly.pdbx_seq_one_letter_code
_entity_poly.pdbx_strand_id
1 'polypeptide(L)' 'DGLVWFVDGSSSKTVTGVTQTGYSIVQLPDTIIEAKSLPSHFSVQAAEIIALTRACELASDRPLTVYTDSH' A
#
# COMPACT_ATOMS: atom_id res chain seq x y z
N ASP A 1 -13.23 5.17 18.75
CA ASP A 1 -13.47 4.90 17.33
C ASP A 1 -12.25 5.30 16.51
N GLY A 2 -11.69 4.34 15.78
CA GLY A 2 -10.53 4.55 14.91
C GLY A 2 -10.60 3.57 13.74
N LEU A 3 -9.99 3.96 12.63
CA LEU A 3 -9.87 3.10 11.45
C LEU A 3 -8.76 2.08 11.69
N VAL A 4 -8.92 0.89 11.12
CA VAL A 4 -7.89 -0.16 11.13
C VAL A 4 -7.68 -0.62 9.70
N TRP A 5 -6.53 -0.26 9.14
CA TRP A 5 -6.16 -0.61 7.77
C TRP A 5 -4.89 -1.43 7.72
N PHE A 6 -4.75 -2.19 6.64
CA PHE A 6 -3.59 -2.98 6.30
C PHE A 6 -3.03 -2.43 5.00
N VAL A 7 -1.72 -2.26 4.93
CA VAL A 7 -1.03 -1.76 3.74
C VAL A 7 0.07 -2.73 3.33
N ASP A 8 0.28 -2.81 2.02
CA ASP A 8 1.32 -3.62 1.39
C ASP A 8 1.79 -2.91 0.12
N GLY A 9 3.10 -2.95 -0.12
CA GLY A 9 3.76 -2.42 -1.29
C GLY A 9 4.53 -3.52 -2.00
N SER A 10 4.11 -3.89 -3.21
CA SER A 10 4.69 -5.00 -3.95
C SER A 10 5.47 -4.55 -5.18
N SER A 11 6.55 -5.27 -5.51
CA SER A 11 7.30 -5.13 -6.75
C SER A 11 7.66 -6.51 -7.31
N SER A 12 7.23 -6.82 -8.52
CA SER A 12 7.50 -8.10 -9.18
C SER A 12 7.88 -7.93 -10.66
N LYS A 13 8.42 -8.99 -11.26
CA LYS A 13 8.75 -9.04 -12.69
C LYS A 13 7.68 -9.81 -13.45
N THR A 14 7.19 -9.26 -14.55
CA THR A 14 6.32 -9.98 -15.48
C THR A 14 7.10 -11.10 -16.18
N VAL A 15 6.39 -11.98 -16.87
CA VAL A 15 6.97 -13.01 -17.75
C VAL A 15 7.86 -12.44 -18.86
N THR A 16 7.67 -11.17 -19.23
CA THR A 16 8.48 -10.43 -20.22
C THR A 16 9.64 -9.64 -19.61
N GLY A 17 9.87 -9.74 -18.29
CA GLY A 17 10.96 -9.06 -17.59
C GLY A 17 10.70 -7.60 -17.20
N VAL A 18 9.48 -7.10 -17.44
CA VAL A 18 9.07 -5.74 -17.05
C VAL A 18 8.78 -5.71 -15.55
N THR A 19 9.28 -4.69 -14.84
CA THR A 19 8.93 -4.50 -13.42
C THR A 19 7.52 -3.94 -13.31
N GLN A 20 6.71 -4.54 -12.45
CA GLN A 20 5.44 -4.00 -11.98
C GLN A 20 5.56 -3.71 -10.50
N THR A 21 5.31 -2.46 -10.14
CA THR A 21 5.31 -2.00 -8.75
C THR A 21 3.94 -1.42 -8.44
N GLY A 22 3.44 -1.62 -7.23
CA GLY A 22 2.15 -1.10 -6.81
C GLY A 22 2.00 -1.15 -5.31
N TYR A 23 0.92 -0.56 -4.81
CA TYR A 23 0.54 -0.66 -3.41
C TYR A 23 -0.96 -0.90 -3.25
N SER A 24 -1.34 -1.36 -2.06
CA SER A 24 -2.72 -1.47 -1.66
C SER A 24 -2.94 -1.05 -0.21
N ILE A 25 -4.16 -0.58 0.07
CA ILE A 25 -4.69 -0.24 1.38
C ILE A 25 -6.02 -0.95 1.48
N VAL A 26 -6.16 -1.83 2.46
CA VAL A 26 -7.36 -2.64 2.65
C VAL A 26 -7.86 -2.55 4.08
N GLN A 27 -9.15 -2.78 4.25
CA GLN A 27 -9.81 -2.93 5.53
C GLN A 27 -10.49 -4.30 5.56
N LEU A 28 -10.28 -5.04 6.63
CA LEU A 28 -10.92 -6.33 6.81
C LEU A 28 -12.45 -6.19 6.93
N PRO A 29 -13.21 -7.20 6.48
CA PRO A 29 -12.72 -8.45 5.88
C PRO A 29 -12.39 -8.35 4.38
N ASP A 30 -13.02 -7.46 3.62
CA ASP A 30 -13.07 -7.52 2.15
C ASP A 30 -13.14 -6.14 1.47
N THR A 31 -12.78 -5.07 2.18
CA THR A 31 -12.87 -3.70 1.65
C THR A 31 -11.53 -3.22 1.11
N ILE A 32 -11.48 -2.86 -0.17
CA ILE A 32 -10.34 -2.15 -0.77
C ILE A 32 -10.56 -0.66 -0.60
N ILE A 33 -9.70 0.00 0.16
CA ILE A 33 -9.73 1.46 0.34
C ILE A 33 -9.07 2.14 -0.87
N GLU A 34 -7.88 1.67 -1.25
CA GLU A 34 -7.16 2.15 -2.43
C GLU A 34 -6.18 1.07 -2.92
N ALA A 35 -6.02 0.92 -4.23
CA ALA A 35 -4.95 0.12 -4.82
C ALA A 35 -4.50 0.79 -6.13
N LYS A 36 -3.20 1.00 -6.29
CA LYS A 36 -2.66 1.69 -7.47
C LYS A 36 -1.34 1.09 -7.94
N SER A 37 -1.17 1.09 -9.26
CA SER A 37 0.12 0.86 -9.89
C SER A 37 1.03 2.07 -9.68
N LEU A 38 2.31 1.79 -9.46
CA LEU A 38 3.38 2.77 -9.34
C LEU A 38 4.33 2.67 -10.55
N PRO A 39 5.08 3.74 -10.85
CA PRO A 39 6.17 3.68 -11.81
C PRO A 39 7.14 2.51 -11.53
N SER A 40 7.52 1.80 -12.59
CA SER A 40 8.31 0.55 -12.53
C SER A 40 9.75 0.71 -12.00
N HIS A 41 10.20 1.95 -11.80
CA HIS A 41 11.52 2.23 -11.22
C HIS A 41 11.49 2.28 -9.68
N PHE A 42 10.31 2.25 -9.05
CA PHE A 42 10.21 2.18 -7.59
C PHE A 42 10.55 0.78 -7.08
N SER A 43 11.30 0.75 -5.97
CA SER A 43 11.58 -0.47 -5.23
C SER A 43 10.36 -0.89 -4.40
N VAL A 44 10.40 -2.13 -3.89
CA VAL A 44 9.39 -2.66 -2.96
C VAL A 44 9.31 -1.79 -1.69
N GLN A 45 10.45 -1.43 -1.10
CA GLN A 45 10.50 -0.56 0.10
C GLN A 45 9.91 0.84 -0.16
N ALA A 46 10.11 1.40 -1.36
CA ALA A 46 9.49 2.66 -1.71
C ALA A 46 7.96 2.51 -1.84
N ALA A 47 7.47 1.40 -2.41
CA ALA A 47 6.05 1.11 -2.52
C ALA A 47 5.38 0.98 -1.13
N GLU A 48 6.04 0.30 -0.18
CA GLU A 48 5.56 0.20 1.21
C GLU A 48 5.39 1.57 1.88
N ILE A 49 6.42 2.42 1.78
CA ILE A 49 6.38 3.78 2.34
C ILE A 49 5.30 4.62 1.68
N ILE A 50 5.11 4.49 0.37
CA ILE A 50 4.03 5.16 -0.37
C ILE A 50 2.66 4.67 0.15
N ALA A 51 2.48 3.36 0.34
CA ALA A 51 1.25 2.77 0.86
C ALA A 51 0.90 3.33 2.25
N LEU A 52 1.86 3.32 3.16
CA LEU A 52 1.69 3.83 4.53
C LEU A 52 1.41 5.33 4.56
N THR A 53 2.17 6.11 3.80
CA THR A 53 1.96 7.57 3.70
C THR A 53 0.56 7.85 3.18
N ARG A 54 0.13 7.13 2.15
CA ARG A 54 -1.17 7.30 1.54
C ARG A 54 -2.32 6.94 2.49
N ALA A 55 -2.15 5.90 3.32
CA ALA A 55 -3.10 5.56 4.36
C ALA A 55 -3.26 6.71 5.37
N CYS A 56 -2.16 7.32 5.83
CA CYS A 56 -2.20 8.47 6.73
C CYS A 56 -2.88 9.70 6.11
N GLU A 57 -2.65 9.98 4.83
CA GLU A 57 -3.32 11.08 4.12
C GLU A 57 -4.84 10.88 4.05
N LEU A 58 -5.26 9.66 3.69
CA LEU A 58 -6.67 9.30 3.52
C LEU A 58 -7.44 9.32 4.85
N ALA A 59 -6.79 9.01 5.97
CA ALA A 59 -7.39 9.04 7.29
C ALA A 59 -7.07 10.30 8.09
N SER A 60 -6.68 11.40 7.43
CA SER A 60 -6.20 12.62 8.11
C SER A 60 -7.19 13.25 9.10
N ASP A 61 -8.48 12.93 9.01
CA ASP A 61 -9.54 13.41 9.91
C ASP A 61 -9.83 12.46 11.09
N ARG A 62 -9.18 11.28 11.15
CA ARG A 62 -9.51 10.21 12.11
C ARG A 62 -8.28 9.50 12.66
N PRO A 63 -8.33 8.98 13.90
CA PRO A 63 -7.32 8.06 14.38
C PRO A 63 -7.25 6.81 13.47
N LEU A 64 -6.04 6.46 13.04
CA LEU A 64 -5.78 5.31 12.19
C LEU A 64 -4.72 4.40 12.84
N THR A 65 -5.05 3.12 12.98
CA THR A 65 -4.07 2.05 13.20
C THR A 65 -3.75 1.40 11.86
N VAL A 66 -2.48 1.40 11.46
CA VAL A 66 -2.02 0.75 10.23
C VAL A 66 -1.16 -0.45 10.58
N TYR A 67 -1.45 -1.58 9.94
CA TYR A 67 -0.59 -2.75 9.93
C TYR A 67 0.15 -2.82 8.59
N THR A 68 1.46 -3.06 8.65
CA THR A 68 2.35 -3.30 7.51
C THR A 68 3.28 -4.45 7.87
N ASP A 69 3.64 -5.29 6.91
CA ASP A 69 4.60 -6.38 7.05
C ASP A 69 6.00 -6.00 6.54
N SER A 70 6.23 -4.74 6.19
CA SER A 70 7.54 -4.23 5.79
C SER A 70 8.58 -4.45 6.91
N HIS A 71 9.72 -5.07 6.59
CA HIS A 71 10.84 -5.33 7.50
C HIS A 71 11.83 -4.17 7.62
#